data_AF-A0A5E4B3M2-F1
#
_entry.id   AF-A0A5E4B3M2-F1
#
_cell.length_a   1.000
_cell.length_b   1.000
_cell.length_c   1.000
_cell.angle_alpha   90.00
_cell.angle_beta   90.00
_cell.angle_gamma   90.00
#
_symmetry.space_group_name_H-M   'P 1'
#
loop_
_entity.id
_entity.type
_entity.pdbx_description
1 polymer ?
#
loop_
_entity_poly.entity_id
_entity_poly.type
_entity_poly.pdbx_seq_one_letter_code
_entity_poly.pdbx_strand_id
1 'polypeptide(L)'
;MKILLVFDFDNTIIDDNSDTWIVQCAPDKKLPIELQDSYQKGFWTEFMGRVFKYLGDEGVRENEMKTTMTSIPFTPGMVELFNFIRKNKDKFDCIIISDSNSVFIDWVLEAANFHDIFAKVFTNPAAFDNNGHLTVENYHAHSCNRCPKNLCKNVVLVEFVDKQLQQGVNYTQIVYIGDGGNDVCPVTFLKKNDVAMPRKGYTLQKTLSRMSQNLEPMESSIVVWSSGVEIISHLQFLIKE
;
A
#
# COMPACT_ATOMS: atom_id res chain seq x y z
N MET A 1 15.14 -12.59 16.45
CA MET A 1 14.82 -11.25 15.92
C MET A 1 14.21 -11.45 14.55
N LYS A 2 13.26 -10.59 14.15
CA LYS A 2 12.48 -10.75 12.92
C LYS A 2 12.88 -9.73 11.87
N ILE A 3 12.52 -10.00 10.62
CA ILE A 3 12.54 -9.04 9.52
C ILE A 3 11.16 -8.38 9.43
N LEU A 4 11.11 -7.06 9.32
CA LEU A 4 9.87 -6.33 9.07
C LEU A 4 9.64 -6.22 7.56
N LEU A 5 8.52 -6.75 7.08
CA LEU A 5 8.05 -6.55 5.71
C LEU A 5 7.01 -5.43 5.69
N VAL A 6 7.24 -4.42 4.86
CA VAL A 6 6.35 -3.26 4.70
C VAL A 6 5.84 -3.27 3.27
N PHE A 7 4.53 -3.40 3.09
CA PHE A 7 3.90 -3.44 1.76
C PHE A 7 3.12 -2.16 1.48
N ASP A 8 3.27 -1.61 0.27
CA ASP A 8 2.18 -0.88 -0.36
C ASP A 8 1.06 -1.85 -0.79
N PHE A 9 -0.11 -1.33 -1.14
CA PHE A 9 -1.26 -2.12 -1.56
C PHE A 9 -1.52 -2.04 -3.06
N ASP A 10 -1.91 -0.86 -3.56
CA ASP A 10 -2.19 -0.63 -4.98
C ASP A 10 -0.96 -0.90 -5.83
N ASN A 11 -1.13 -1.57 -6.97
CA ASN A 11 -0.05 -2.00 -7.86
C ASN A 11 1.09 -2.79 -7.18
N THR A 12 0.91 -3.25 -5.94
CA THR A 12 1.91 -3.97 -5.17
C THR A 12 1.37 -5.31 -4.67
N ILE A 13 0.34 -5.29 -3.82
CA ILE A 13 -0.38 -6.50 -3.39
C ILE A 13 -1.42 -6.88 -4.45
N ILE A 14 -2.23 -5.90 -4.85
CA ILE A 14 -3.20 -6.02 -5.95
C ILE A 14 -2.56 -5.56 -7.25
N ASP A 15 -2.95 -6.16 -8.37
CA ASP A 15 -2.38 -5.89 -9.69
C ASP A 15 -3.06 -4.73 -10.44
N ASP A 16 -3.64 -3.79 -9.69
CA ASP A 16 -4.25 -2.59 -10.22
C ASP A 16 -4.31 -1.52 -9.10
N ASN A 17 -4.91 -0.38 -9.39
CA ASN A 17 -5.22 0.68 -8.43
C ASN A 17 -6.69 0.60 -8.02
N SER A 18 -6.93 0.38 -6.73
CA SER A 18 -8.25 0.24 -6.09
C SER A 18 -9.16 1.46 -6.29
N ASP A 19 -8.61 2.67 -6.26
CA ASP A 19 -9.38 3.91 -6.46
C ASP A 19 -9.86 4.07 -7.90
N THR A 20 -9.14 3.51 -8.87
CA THR A 20 -9.60 3.49 -10.28
C THR A 20 -10.44 2.25 -10.57
N TRP A 21 -10.19 1.14 -9.87
CA TRP A 21 -10.91 -0.12 -10.06
C TRP A 21 -12.39 0.01 -9.66
N ILE A 22 -12.68 0.73 -8.58
CA ILE A 22 -14.04 0.92 -8.08
C ILE A 22 -14.97 1.64 -9.09
N VAL A 23 -14.42 2.37 -10.07
CA VAL A 23 -15.17 3.03 -11.15
C VAL A 23 -15.97 2.02 -11.98
N GLN A 24 -15.64 0.73 -11.93
CA GLN A 24 -16.45 -0.32 -12.53
C GLN A 24 -17.86 -0.45 -11.95
N CYS A 25 -18.10 0.09 -10.75
CA CYS A 25 -19.44 0.19 -10.16
C CYS A 25 -20.25 1.36 -10.71
N ALA A 26 -19.62 2.33 -11.37
CA ALA A 26 -20.33 3.48 -11.90
C ALA A 26 -21.25 3.05 -13.07
N PRO A 27 -22.36 3.78 -13.31
CA PRO A 27 -23.11 3.67 -14.56
C PRO A 27 -22.17 3.75 -15.78
N ASP A 28 -22.37 2.84 -16.73
CA ASP A 28 -21.52 2.68 -17.92
C ASP A 28 -20.01 2.49 -17.64
N LYS A 29 -19.64 2.16 -16.38
CA LYS A 29 -18.27 2.02 -15.89
C LYS A 29 -17.42 3.28 -16.09
N LYS A 30 -18.05 4.46 -15.99
CA LYS A 30 -17.40 5.76 -16.20
C LYS A 30 -17.90 6.79 -15.21
N LEU A 31 -17.00 7.69 -14.83
CA LEU A 31 -17.36 8.87 -14.05
C LEU A 31 -17.86 9.99 -14.97
N PRO A 32 -18.80 10.85 -14.53
CA PRO A 32 -19.16 12.07 -15.25
C PRO A 32 -17.93 12.97 -15.48
N ILE A 33 -17.88 13.66 -16.62
CA ILE A 33 -16.75 14.55 -16.98
C ILE A 33 -16.55 15.63 -15.91
N GLU A 34 -17.63 16.25 -15.45
CA GLU A 34 -17.58 17.28 -14.40
C GLU A 34 -16.95 16.77 -13.09
N LEU A 35 -17.20 15.50 -12.75
CA LEU A 35 -16.59 14.87 -11.59
C LEU A 35 -15.10 14.64 -11.83
N GLN A 36 -14.72 14.09 -12.99
CA GLN A 36 -13.30 13.89 -13.36
C GLN A 36 -12.51 15.21 -13.32
N ASP A 37 -13.07 16.27 -13.89
CA ASP A 37 -12.47 17.61 -13.97
C ASP A 37 -12.39 18.30 -12.59
N SER A 38 -13.09 17.78 -11.58
CA SER A 38 -13.02 18.29 -10.21
C SER A 38 -11.72 17.94 -9.48
N TYR A 39 -10.88 17.04 -10.01
CA TYR A 39 -9.62 16.67 -9.35
C TYR A 39 -8.67 17.86 -9.26
N GLN A 40 -8.10 18.05 -8.07
CA GLN A 40 -7.07 19.05 -7.81
C GLN A 40 -5.77 18.35 -7.39
N LYS A 41 -4.66 18.78 -7.98
CA LYS A 41 -3.34 18.19 -7.69
C LYS A 41 -3.06 18.20 -6.19
N GLY A 42 -2.82 17.02 -5.63
CA GLY A 42 -2.51 16.84 -4.20
C GLY A 42 -3.72 16.63 -3.30
N PHE A 43 -4.94 16.64 -3.85
CA PHE A 43 -6.21 16.41 -3.15
C PHE A 43 -6.95 15.18 -3.72
N TRP A 44 -6.21 14.08 -3.83
CA TRP A 44 -6.74 12.82 -4.39
C TRP A 44 -7.79 12.19 -3.47
N THR A 45 -7.56 12.16 -2.15
CA THR A 45 -8.51 11.62 -1.17
C THR A 45 -9.85 12.37 -1.21
N GLU A 46 -9.82 13.71 -1.30
CA GLU A 46 -11.02 14.53 -1.40
C GLU A 46 -11.75 14.30 -2.74
N PHE A 47 -11.01 14.07 -3.83
CA PHE A 47 -11.58 13.66 -5.11
C PHE A 47 -12.28 12.31 -4.98
N MET A 48 -11.64 11.30 -4.37
CA MET A 48 -12.26 10.01 -4.14
C MET A 48 -13.49 10.08 -3.25
N GLY A 49 -13.51 10.97 -2.24
CA GLY A 49 -14.73 11.25 -1.46
C GLY A 49 -15.91 11.72 -2.33
N ARG A 50 -15.66 12.54 -3.37
CA ARG A 50 -16.70 12.93 -4.34
C ARG A 50 -17.11 11.76 -5.24
N VAL A 51 -16.16 10.90 -5.64
CA VAL A 51 -16.45 9.68 -6.39
C VAL A 51 -17.34 8.73 -5.60
N PHE A 52 -17.02 8.47 -4.34
CA PHE A 52 -17.84 7.59 -3.49
C PHE A 52 -19.23 8.15 -3.23
N LYS A 53 -19.34 9.47 -3.03
CA LYS A 53 -20.64 10.13 -2.96
C LYS A 53 -21.44 9.94 -4.25
N TYR A 54 -20.82 10.15 -5.42
CA TYR A 54 -21.48 9.94 -6.71
C TYR A 54 -21.97 8.50 -6.87
N LEU A 55 -21.13 7.49 -6.57
CA LEU A 55 -21.54 6.08 -6.62
C LEU A 55 -22.75 5.81 -5.70
N GLY A 56 -22.73 6.37 -4.49
CA GLY A 56 -23.85 6.28 -3.55
C GLY A 56 -25.14 6.92 -4.08
N ASP A 57 -25.04 8.11 -4.67
CA ASP A 57 -26.17 8.84 -5.28
C ASP A 57 -26.77 8.05 -6.47
N GLU A 58 -25.94 7.34 -7.25
CA GLU A 58 -26.36 6.46 -8.36
C GLU A 58 -26.93 5.10 -7.89
N GLY A 59 -27.01 4.88 -6.58
CA GLY A 59 -27.62 3.67 -6.02
C GLY A 59 -26.65 2.51 -5.80
N VAL A 60 -25.34 2.68 -6.04
CA VAL A 60 -24.33 1.66 -5.72
C VAL A 60 -24.27 1.47 -4.20
N ARG A 61 -24.26 0.21 -3.75
CA ARG A 61 -24.24 -0.15 -2.32
C ARG A 61 -23.04 -1.00 -1.97
N GLU A 62 -22.81 -1.14 -0.66
CA GLU A 62 -21.68 -1.86 -0.07
C GLU A 62 -21.40 -3.22 -0.72
N ASN A 63 -22.42 -4.06 -0.88
CA ASN A 63 -22.25 -5.40 -1.45
C ASN A 63 -21.74 -5.39 -2.90
N GLU A 64 -22.17 -4.41 -3.70
CA GLU A 64 -21.72 -4.26 -5.08
C GLU A 64 -20.27 -3.78 -5.12
N MET A 65 -19.93 -2.80 -4.28
CA MET A 65 -18.54 -2.33 -4.11
C MET A 65 -17.63 -3.48 -3.64
N LYS A 66 -18.05 -4.26 -2.64
CA LYS A 66 -17.29 -5.41 -2.12
C LYS A 66 -17.09 -6.47 -3.19
N THR A 67 -18.13 -6.78 -3.98
CA THR A 67 -18.02 -7.74 -5.09
C THR A 67 -17.03 -7.26 -6.14
N THR A 68 -17.10 -5.98 -6.53
CA THR A 68 -16.15 -5.38 -7.48
C THR A 68 -14.73 -5.38 -6.93
N MET A 69 -14.51 -4.93 -5.70
CA MET A 69 -13.19 -4.87 -5.09
C MET A 69 -12.56 -6.24 -4.90
N THR A 70 -13.33 -7.26 -4.51
CA THR A 70 -12.80 -8.63 -4.32
C THR A 70 -12.52 -9.36 -5.64
N SER A 71 -12.94 -8.81 -6.77
CA SER A 71 -12.59 -9.31 -8.11
C SER A 71 -11.24 -8.80 -8.64
N ILE A 72 -10.62 -7.84 -7.96
CA ILE A 72 -9.31 -7.32 -8.35
C ILE A 72 -8.26 -8.44 -8.25
N PRO A 73 -7.44 -8.67 -9.29
CA PRO A 73 -6.40 -9.69 -9.22
C PRO A 73 -5.31 -9.29 -8.23
N PHE A 74 -4.74 -10.27 -7.54
CA PHE A 74 -3.46 -10.08 -6.85
C PHE A 74 -2.32 -10.00 -7.87
N THR A 75 -1.26 -9.26 -7.53
CA THR A 75 -0.04 -9.25 -8.33
C THR A 75 0.52 -10.67 -8.48
N PRO A 76 1.02 -11.07 -9.67
CA PRO A 76 1.50 -12.44 -9.88
C PRO A 76 2.46 -12.92 -8.80
N GLY A 77 2.21 -14.09 -8.21
CA GLY A 77 3.04 -14.66 -7.15
C GLY A 77 2.75 -14.15 -5.73
N MET A 78 1.85 -13.18 -5.54
CA MET A 78 1.60 -12.56 -4.23
C MET A 78 0.90 -13.51 -3.25
N VAL A 79 -0.02 -14.34 -3.74
CA VAL A 79 -0.68 -15.39 -2.94
C VAL A 79 0.33 -16.41 -2.42
N GLU A 80 1.29 -16.81 -3.25
CA GLU A 80 2.40 -17.68 -2.88
C GLU A 80 3.30 -17.02 -1.84
N LEU A 81 3.59 -15.72 -2.00
CA LEU A 81 4.40 -14.94 -1.05
C LEU A 81 3.72 -14.88 0.32
N PHE A 82 2.43 -14.58 0.37
CA PHE A 82 1.69 -14.54 1.64
C PHE A 82 1.61 -15.90 2.31
N ASN A 83 1.44 -16.99 1.54
CA ASN A 83 1.52 -18.34 2.09
C ASN A 83 2.92 -18.69 2.60
N PHE A 84 3.97 -18.23 1.93
CA PHE A 84 5.36 -18.37 2.40
C PHE A 84 5.57 -17.61 3.72
N ILE A 85 5.14 -16.35 3.80
CA ILE A 85 5.20 -15.54 5.02
C ILE A 85 4.44 -16.21 6.16
N ARG A 86 3.22 -16.70 5.90
CA ARG A 86 2.40 -17.41 6.89
C ARG A 86 3.11 -18.63 7.48
N LYS A 87 3.86 -19.38 6.66
CA LYS A 87 4.65 -20.54 7.11
C LYS A 87 5.88 -20.14 7.93
N ASN A 88 6.34 -18.90 7.84
CA ASN A 88 7.55 -18.37 8.49
C ASN A 88 7.24 -17.18 9.41
N LYS A 89 6.07 -17.18 10.08
CA LYS A 89 5.63 -16.08 10.98
C LYS A 89 6.56 -15.85 12.18
N ASP A 90 7.42 -16.81 12.52
CA ASP A 90 8.45 -16.65 13.54
C ASP A 90 9.64 -15.80 13.04
N LYS A 91 9.80 -15.66 11.73
CA LYS A 91 10.88 -14.90 11.06
C LYS A 91 10.44 -13.51 10.60
N PHE A 92 9.15 -13.35 10.27
CA PHE A 92 8.63 -12.12 9.69
C PHE A 92 7.52 -11.50 10.54
N ASP A 93 7.53 -10.17 10.62
CA ASP A 93 6.33 -9.39 10.89
C ASP A 93 5.99 -8.61 9.61
N CYS A 94 4.69 -8.42 9.34
CA CYS A 94 4.24 -7.76 8.12
C CYS A 94 3.27 -6.64 8.44
N ILE A 95 3.43 -5.51 7.76
CA ILE A 95 2.50 -4.38 7.82
C ILE A 95 2.16 -3.88 6.42
N ILE A 96 1.03 -3.20 6.29
CA ILE A 96 0.66 -2.44 5.10
C ILE A 96 0.71 -0.95 5.44
N ILE A 97 1.28 -0.15 4.55
CA ILE A 97 1.17 1.30 4.57
C ILE A 97 0.74 1.77 3.18
N SER A 98 -0.51 2.22 3.05
CA SER A 98 -1.14 2.44 1.74
C SER A 98 -2.02 3.68 1.68
N ASP A 99 -2.00 4.36 0.54
CA ASP A 99 -2.89 5.48 0.19
C ASP A 99 -4.30 5.04 -0.27
N SER A 100 -4.61 3.73 -0.30
CA SER A 100 -5.97 3.21 -0.45
C SER A 100 -6.84 3.58 0.77
N ASN A 101 -7.88 2.80 1.05
CA ASN A 101 -8.69 2.97 2.25
C ASN A 101 -8.94 1.66 3.01
N SER A 102 -9.30 1.79 4.29
CA SER A 102 -9.43 0.66 5.20
C SER A 102 -10.49 -0.36 4.77
N VAL A 103 -11.60 0.09 4.19
CA VAL A 103 -12.70 -0.78 3.74
C VAL A 103 -12.25 -1.65 2.57
N PHE A 104 -11.57 -1.06 1.58
CA PHE A 104 -11.11 -1.81 0.41
C PHE A 104 -10.04 -2.84 0.76
N ILE A 105 -9.04 -2.44 1.55
CA ILE A 105 -7.98 -3.36 1.97
C ILE A 105 -8.58 -4.51 2.78
N ASP A 106 -9.46 -4.22 3.72
CA ASP A 106 -10.10 -5.23 4.57
C ASP A 106 -10.86 -6.26 3.72
N TRP A 107 -11.73 -5.82 2.82
CA TRP A 107 -12.49 -6.73 1.94
C TRP A 107 -11.60 -7.65 1.10
N VAL A 108 -10.54 -7.11 0.49
CA VAL A 108 -9.64 -7.89 -0.37
C VAL A 108 -8.87 -8.92 0.47
N LEU A 109 -8.38 -8.54 1.65
CA LEU A 109 -7.63 -9.43 2.53
C LEU A 109 -8.52 -10.50 3.19
N GLU A 110 -9.74 -10.14 3.60
CA GLU A 110 -10.73 -11.06 4.14
C GLU A 110 -11.14 -12.11 3.09
N ALA A 111 -11.51 -11.68 1.89
CA ALA A 111 -11.98 -12.56 0.82
C ALA A 111 -10.91 -13.59 0.41
N ALA A 112 -9.64 -13.20 0.48
CA ALA A 112 -8.51 -14.08 0.18
C ALA A 112 -7.94 -14.82 1.41
N ASN A 113 -8.52 -14.62 2.60
CA ASN A 113 -8.06 -15.20 3.86
C ASN A 113 -6.57 -14.90 4.15
N PHE A 114 -6.17 -13.63 4.03
CA PHE A 114 -4.81 -13.15 4.31
C PHE A 114 -4.75 -12.04 5.38
N HIS A 115 -5.89 -11.65 5.97
CA HIS A 115 -5.90 -10.66 7.05
C HIS A 115 -4.99 -11.08 8.24
N ASP A 116 -4.86 -12.38 8.51
CA ASP A 116 -4.08 -12.92 9.64
C ASP A 116 -2.56 -12.76 9.52
N ILE A 117 -2.02 -12.38 8.36
CA ILE A 117 -0.57 -12.24 8.14
C ILE A 117 -0.05 -10.85 8.51
N PHE A 118 -0.92 -9.84 8.50
CA PHE A 118 -0.54 -8.46 8.75
C PHE A 118 -0.76 -8.10 10.22
N ALA A 119 0.30 -7.68 10.89
CA ALA A 119 0.24 -7.19 12.26
C ALA A 119 -0.51 -5.85 12.34
N LYS A 120 -0.39 -5.02 11.29
CA LYS A 120 -1.05 -3.72 11.22
C LYS A 120 -1.24 -3.26 9.78
N VAL A 121 -2.38 -2.60 9.54
CA VAL A 121 -2.66 -1.85 8.31
C VAL A 121 -2.76 -0.37 8.67
N PHE A 122 -2.02 0.46 7.93
CA PHE A 122 -2.02 1.91 8.05
C PHE A 122 -2.45 2.51 6.72
N THR A 123 -3.64 3.12 6.71
CA THR A 123 -4.29 3.59 5.48
C THR A 123 -5.38 4.59 5.80
N ASN A 124 -5.91 5.29 4.80
CA ASN A 124 -6.98 6.25 4.99
C ASN A 124 -8.22 5.57 5.60
N PRO A 125 -8.72 6.01 6.78
CA PRO A 125 -9.92 5.47 7.38
C PRO A 125 -11.11 5.66 6.44
N ALA A 126 -11.90 4.62 6.26
CA ALA A 126 -13.14 4.68 5.53
C ALA A 126 -14.27 3.96 6.26
N ALA A 127 -15.48 4.46 6.07
CA ALA A 127 -16.70 3.90 6.66
C ALA A 127 -17.92 4.31 5.83
N PHE A 128 -18.99 3.52 5.92
CA PHE A 128 -20.29 3.90 5.35
C PHE A 128 -21.01 4.86 6.29
N ASP A 129 -21.50 5.97 5.74
CA ASP A 129 -22.32 6.94 6.47
C ASP A 129 -23.78 6.46 6.64
N ASN A 130 -24.59 7.27 7.31
CA ASN A 130 -26.02 6.97 7.53
C ASN A 130 -26.85 6.92 6.24
N ASN A 131 -26.34 7.44 5.12
CA ASN A 131 -26.98 7.37 3.80
C ASN A 131 -26.53 6.13 3.01
N GLY A 132 -25.61 5.31 3.57
CA GLY A 132 -25.02 4.17 2.90
C GLY A 132 -23.96 4.56 1.88
N HIS A 133 -23.37 5.75 2.00
CA HIS A 133 -22.28 6.21 1.14
C HIS A 133 -20.93 5.93 1.79
N LEU A 134 -19.99 5.40 1.02
CA LEU A 134 -18.62 5.24 1.49
C LEU A 134 -17.98 6.63 1.66
N THR A 135 -17.41 6.86 2.83
CA THR A 135 -16.64 8.06 3.14
C THR A 135 -15.20 7.68 3.43
N VAL A 136 -14.26 8.58 3.13
CA VAL A 136 -12.83 8.37 3.36
C VAL A 136 -12.23 9.64 3.98
N GLU A 137 -11.34 9.44 4.95
CA GLU A 137 -10.64 10.50 5.68
C GLU A 137 -9.13 10.39 5.49
N ASN A 138 -8.42 11.49 5.70
CA ASN A 138 -6.96 11.48 5.73
C ASN A 138 -6.47 10.67 6.93
N TYR A 139 -5.52 9.75 6.72
CA TYR A 139 -4.96 8.94 7.81
C TYR A 139 -4.38 9.77 8.96
N HIS A 140 -3.61 10.80 8.63
CA HIS A 140 -3.07 11.72 9.63
C HIS A 140 -2.76 13.10 9.05
N ALA A 141 -2.53 14.07 9.92
CA ALA A 141 -1.92 15.34 9.53
C ALA A 141 -0.40 15.27 9.69
N HIS A 142 0.35 15.77 8.70
CA HIS A 142 1.81 15.80 8.76
C HIS A 142 2.42 17.03 8.07
N SER A 143 3.68 17.32 8.38
CA SER A 143 4.43 18.44 7.81
C SER A 143 5.38 18.05 6.67
N CYS A 144 5.39 16.79 6.22
CA CYS A 144 6.18 16.37 5.06
C CYS A 144 5.74 17.11 3.78
N ASN A 145 6.68 17.84 3.16
CA ASN A 145 6.42 18.62 1.95
C ASN A 145 6.51 17.81 0.64
N ARG A 146 6.86 16.52 0.73
CA ARG A 146 7.02 15.63 -0.45
C ARG A 146 5.85 14.68 -0.65
N CYS A 147 5.08 14.41 0.42
CA CYS A 147 3.97 13.46 0.41
C CYS A 147 2.63 14.17 0.17
N PRO A 148 1.61 13.46 -0.36
CA PRO A 148 0.25 13.97 -0.40
C PRO A 148 -0.26 14.27 1.02
N LYS A 149 -1.33 15.05 1.16
CA LYS A 149 -1.79 15.56 2.46
C LYS A 149 -2.38 14.49 3.38
N ASN A 150 -2.83 13.38 2.82
CA ASN A 150 -3.58 12.36 3.52
C ASN A 150 -2.68 11.41 4.34
N LEU A 151 -1.50 11.07 3.82
CA LEU A 151 -0.62 10.08 4.39
C LEU A 151 0.84 10.35 4.02
N CYS A 152 1.71 10.22 5.02
CA CYS A 152 3.16 10.20 4.82
C CYS A 152 3.66 8.85 5.32
N LYS A 153 3.91 7.93 4.38
CA LYS A 153 4.31 6.56 4.69
C LYS A 153 5.60 6.48 5.51
N ASN A 154 6.52 7.43 5.33
CA ASN A 154 7.74 7.53 6.12
C ASN A 154 7.46 7.79 7.60
N VAL A 155 6.61 8.78 7.91
CA VAL A 155 6.27 9.12 9.30
C VAL A 155 5.65 7.90 9.98
N VAL A 156 4.72 7.22 9.30
CA VAL A 156 4.09 5.99 9.81
C VAL A 156 5.12 4.89 10.06
N LEU A 157 6.04 4.66 9.14
CA LEU A 157 7.07 3.64 9.28
C LEU A 157 8.00 3.92 10.48
N VAL A 158 8.46 5.16 10.62
CA VAL A 158 9.30 5.60 11.75
C VAL A 158 8.57 5.39 13.08
N GLU A 159 7.34 5.90 13.20
CA GLU A 159 6.55 5.79 14.43
C GLU A 159 6.26 4.33 14.79
N PHE A 160 5.97 3.48 13.81
CA PHE A 160 5.78 2.06 14.04
C PHE A 160 7.05 1.39 14.58
N VAL A 161 8.20 1.60 13.92
CA VAL A 161 9.47 1.01 14.34
C VAL A 161 9.88 1.48 15.73
N ASP A 162 9.74 2.78 16.02
CA ASP A 162 10.06 3.35 17.33
C ASP A 162 9.15 2.77 18.43
N LYS A 163 7.85 2.62 18.14
CA LYS A 163 6.90 2.00 19.07
C LYS A 163 7.23 0.53 19.34
N GLN A 164 7.60 -0.23 18.31
CA GLN A 164 8.03 -1.62 18.46
C GLN A 164 9.30 -1.72 19.31
N LEU A 165 10.27 -0.83 19.09
CA LEU A 165 11.50 -0.78 19.88
C LEU A 165 11.24 -0.48 21.36
N GLN A 166 10.34 0.46 21.66
CA GLN A 166 9.91 0.76 23.05
C GLN A 166 9.24 -0.45 23.73
N GLN A 167 8.65 -1.35 22.95
CA GLN A 167 8.07 -2.61 23.42
C GLN A 167 9.08 -3.77 23.47
N GLY A 168 10.36 -3.51 23.22
CA GLY A 168 11.42 -4.51 23.24
C GLY A 168 11.50 -5.37 21.96
N VAL A 169 10.77 -4.99 20.90
CA VAL A 169 10.85 -5.66 19.59
C VAL A 169 11.85 -4.91 18.72
N ASN A 170 12.94 -5.60 18.35
CA ASN A 170 13.92 -5.09 17.41
C ASN A 170 13.92 -5.92 16.12
N TYR A 171 13.88 -5.23 14.99
CA TYR A 171 13.96 -5.84 13.67
C TYR A 171 15.41 -5.87 13.21
N THR A 172 15.86 -7.01 12.68
CA THR A 172 17.21 -7.12 12.11
C THR A 172 17.33 -6.33 10.81
N GLN A 173 16.22 -6.19 10.10
CA GLN A 173 16.16 -5.65 8.76
C GLN A 173 14.73 -5.23 8.44
N ILE A 174 14.58 -4.17 7.65
CA ILE A 174 13.33 -3.72 7.03
C ILE A 174 13.40 -3.99 5.53
N VAL A 175 12.36 -4.63 4.99
CA VAL A 175 12.17 -4.81 3.56
C VAL A 175 10.92 -4.03 3.16
N TYR A 176 11.10 -2.97 2.38
CA TYR A 176 10.00 -2.15 1.87
C TYR A 176 9.64 -2.56 0.44
N ILE A 177 8.43 -3.04 0.22
CA ILE A 177 7.91 -3.49 -1.08
C ILE A 177 6.85 -2.50 -1.56
N GLY A 178 7.09 -1.86 -2.71
CA GLY A 178 6.17 -0.87 -3.28
C GLY A 178 6.45 -0.58 -4.75
N ASP A 179 5.64 0.28 -5.37
CA ASP A 179 5.71 0.60 -6.80
C ASP A 179 5.75 2.12 -7.07
N GLY A 180 5.15 2.92 -6.20
CA GLY A 180 4.71 4.27 -6.51
C GLY A 180 5.65 5.40 -6.10
N GLY A 181 5.30 6.63 -6.47
CA GLY A 181 6.04 7.83 -6.04
C GLY A 181 5.87 8.13 -4.55
N ASN A 182 4.73 7.77 -3.98
CA ASN A 182 4.40 7.83 -2.53
C ASN A 182 5.31 6.92 -1.67
N ASP A 183 5.95 5.93 -2.28
CA ASP A 183 6.90 5.02 -1.60
C ASP A 183 8.34 5.54 -1.57
N VAL A 184 8.66 6.63 -2.26
CA VAL A 184 10.03 7.19 -2.26
C VAL A 184 10.39 7.69 -0.86
N CYS A 185 9.45 8.35 -0.17
CA CYS A 185 9.71 8.93 1.14
C CYS A 185 10.13 7.87 2.18
N PRO A 186 9.39 6.77 2.41
CA PRO A 186 9.79 5.75 3.38
C PRO A 186 11.07 5.02 3.00
N VAL A 187 11.39 4.88 1.70
CA VAL A 187 12.67 4.29 1.27
C VAL A 187 13.87 5.11 1.73
N THR A 188 13.74 6.43 1.88
CA THR A 188 14.84 7.29 2.39
C THR A 188 15.15 7.08 3.87
N PHE A 189 14.28 6.41 4.64
CA PHE A 189 14.53 6.05 6.03
C PHE A 189 15.30 4.73 6.18
N LEU A 190 15.32 3.91 5.13
CA LEU A 190 15.99 2.62 5.15
C LEU A 190 17.51 2.78 5.30
N LYS A 191 18.08 1.95 6.16
CA LYS A 191 19.50 1.96 6.54
C LYS A 191 20.31 1.02 5.65
N LYS A 192 21.63 1.00 5.86
CA LYS A 192 22.58 0.17 5.10
C LYS A 192 22.18 -1.30 4.90
N ASN A 193 21.61 -1.92 5.93
CA ASN A 193 21.25 -3.33 5.88
C ASN A 193 19.83 -3.56 5.36
N ASP A 194 19.02 -2.52 5.19
CA ASP A 194 17.63 -2.65 4.76
C ASP A 194 17.53 -2.85 3.23
N VAL A 195 16.34 -3.21 2.76
CA VAL A 195 16.07 -3.50 1.35
C VAL A 195 14.88 -2.69 0.86
N ALA A 196 15.10 -1.90 -0.19
CA ALA A 196 14.04 -1.34 -1.00
C ALA A 196 13.74 -2.28 -2.17
N MET A 197 12.50 -2.73 -2.28
CA MET A 197 12.02 -3.60 -3.35
C MET A 197 11.03 -2.85 -4.25
N PRO A 198 11.51 -2.08 -5.25
CA PRO A 198 10.63 -1.39 -6.19
C PRO A 198 10.07 -2.33 -7.26
N ARG A 199 8.78 -2.23 -7.54
CA ARG A 199 8.14 -2.97 -8.63
C ARG A 199 8.68 -2.52 -9.98
N LYS A 200 9.05 -3.48 -10.83
CA LYS A 200 9.59 -3.26 -12.17
C LYS A 200 8.58 -2.51 -13.05
N GLY A 201 9.04 -1.45 -13.70
CA GLY A 201 8.26 -0.63 -14.63
C GLY A 201 7.57 0.58 -13.99
N TYR A 202 7.49 0.62 -12.66
CA TYR A 202 6.75 1.66 -11.92
C TYR A 202 7.64 2.82 -11.47
N THR A 203 7.00 3.83 -10.87
CA THR A 203 7.60 5.14 -10.57
C THR A 203 8.71 5.05 -9.54
N LEU A 204 8.58 4.18 -8.53
CA LEU A 204 9.60 3.97 -7.51
C LEU A 204 10.90 3.51 -8.15
N GLN A 205 10.87 2.47 -8.99
CA GLN A 205 12.06 1.96 -9.69
C GLN A 205 12.76 3.06 -10.49
N LYS A 206 12.00 3.85 -11.26
CA LYS A 206 12.52 4.93 -12.10
C LYS A 206 13.16 6.03 -11.26
N THR A 207 12.56 6.36 -10.11
CA THR A 207 13.03 7.40 -9.20
C THR A 207 14.32 6.98 -8.50
N LEU A 208 14.35 5.76 -7.93
CA LEU A 208 15.54 5.24 -7.25
C LEU A 208 16.73 5.10 -8.22
N SER A 209 16.48 4.67 -9.46
CA SER A 209 17.51 4.63 -10.51
C SER A 209 18.12 6.01 -10.77
N ARG A 210 17.31 7.08 -10.82
CA ARG A 210 17.79 8.45 -11.03
C ARG A 210 18.57 8.98 -9.82
N MET A 211 18.10 8.70 -8.60
CA MET A 211 18.81 9.11 -7.37
C MET A 211 20.22 8.50 -7.32
N SER A 212 20.35 7.21 -7.66
CA SER A 212 21.67 6.55 -7.73
C SER A 212 22.62 7.16 -8.76
N GLN A 213 22.09 7.64 -9.90
CA GLN A 213 22.88 8.31 -10.94
C GLN A 213 23.36 9.69 -10.51
N ASN A 214 22.56 10.38 -9.69
CA ASN A 214 22.89 11.71 -9.16
C ASN A 214 23.80 11.67 -7.92
N LEU A 215 24.37 10.50 -7.59
CA LEU A 215 25.21 10.28 -6.41
C LEU A 215 24.53 10.67 -5.08
N GLU A 216 23.20 10.69 -5.04
CA GLU A 216 22.49 10.80 -3.76
C GLU A 216 22.69 9.48 -3.01
N PRO A 217 23.33 9.49 -1.82
CA PRO A 217 23.63 8.26 -1.11
C PRO A 217 22.33 7.61 -0.64
N MET A 218 21.99 6.47 -1.23
CA MET A 218 21.05 5.54 -0.64
C MET A 218 21.83 4.53 0.19
N GLU A 219 21.46 4.40 1.46
CA GLU A 219 22.11 3.42 2.33
C GLU A 219 21.63 2.00 2.01
N SER A 220 20.33 1.82 1.76
CA SER A 220 19.70 0.52 1.55
C SER A 220 20.05 -0.13 0.21
N SER A 221 19.94 -1.45 0.17
CA SER A 221 20.04 -2.23 -1.06
C SER A 221 18.76 -2.12 -1.89
N ILE A 222 18.88 -2.14 -3.23
CA ILE A 222 17.73 -2.10 -4.14
C ILE A 222 17.57 -3.44 -4.84
N VAL A 223 16.41 -4.08 -4.69
CA VAL A 223 16.08 -5.35 -5.37
C VAL A 223 14.78 -5.19 -6.15
N VAL A 224 14.90 -4.99 -7.46
CA VAL A 224 13.74 -4.84 -8.35
C VAL A 224 12.98 -6.17 -8.44
N TRP A 225 11.65 -6.13 -8.36
CA TRP A 225 10.80 -7.31 -8.45
C TRP A 225 9.70 -7.16 -9.51
N SER A 226 9.27 -8.26 -10.10
CA SER A 226 8.14 -8.30 -11.05
C SER A 226 7.02 -9.26 -10.63
N SER A 227 7.30 -10.14 -9.66
CA SER A 227 6.35 -11.09 -9.09
C SER A 227 6.67 -11.38 -7.62
N GLY A 228 5.68 -11.85 -6.86
CA GLY A 228 5.87 -12.29 -5.48
C GLY A 228 6.86 -13.46 -5.34
N VAL A 229 7.08 -14.26 -6.39
CA VAL A 229 8.07 -15.35 -6.40
C VAL A 229 9.51 -14.83 -6.32
N GLU A 230 9.80 -13.69 -6.95
CA GLU A 230 11.11 -13.04 -6.86
C GLU A 230 11.34 -12.51 -5.44
N ILE A 231 10.28 -11.98 -4.80
CA ILE A 231 10.32 -11.57 -3.39
C ILE A 231 10.60 -12.78 -2.49
N ILE A 232 9.87 -13.90 -2.67
CA ILE A 232 10.12 -15.15 -1.91
C ILE A 232 11.59 -15.55 -2.02
N SER A 233 12.15 -15.55 -3.23
CA SER A 233 13.53 -15.96 -3.48
C SER A 233 14.53 -15.10 -2.69
N HIS A 234 14.29 -13.79 -2.62
CA HIS A 234 15.10 -12.88 -1.82
C HIS A 234 14.91 -13.11 -0.32
N LEU A 235 13.68 -13.26 0.15
CA LEU A 235 13.40 -13.52 1.58
C LEU A 235 13.99 -14.85 2.06
N GLN A 236 13.99 -15.88 1.20
CA GLN A 236 14.65 -17.17 1.49
C GLN A 236 16.16 -17.04 1.66
N PHE A 237 16.80 -16.10 0.96
CA PHE A 237 18.20 -15.80 1.17
C PHE A 237 18.42 -15.13 2.53
N LEU A 238 17.63 -14.10 2.85
CA LEU A 238 17.75 -13.34 4.10
C LEU A 238 17.55 -14.17 5.37
N ILE A 239 16.69 -15.20 5.36
CA ILE A 239 16.45 -16.05 6.55
C ILE A 239 17.42 -17.23 6.69
N LYS A 240 18.31 -17.45 5.71
CA LYS A 240 19.36 -18.47 5.77
C LYS A 240 20.69 -17.92 6.31
N GLU A 241 20.88 -16.61 6.22
CA GLU A 241 21.98 -15.87 6.87
C GLU A 241 21.72 -15.69 8.38
#